data_AF-M5RYW4-F1
#
_entry.id   AF-M5RYW4-F1
#
_cell.length_a   1.000
_cell.length_b   1.000
_cell.length_c   1.000
_cell.angle_alpha   90.00
_cell.angle_beta   90.00
_cell.angle_gamma   90.00
#
_symmetry.space_group_name_H-M   'P 1'
#
loop_
_entity.id
_entity.type
_entity.pdbx_description
1 polymer ?
#
loop_
_entity_poly.entity_id
_entity_poly.type
_entity_poly.pdbx_seq_one_letter_code
_entity_poly.pdbx_strand_id
1 'polypeptide(L)'
;MAEDYVRLAKKQFKLELQEAKATIDWVGSYWLVQIAVDPLATVTDVPGLVSRIEQHLNRYRRMGHRVAVHQGFKVPIALGLTICVCDQFTPEDVRADLIDRFSNRDLPDNQQGFFHPDRITFGQSIHSSRIVTVARSVTGVQDVKIDFLHRCDANPCNTNEAQSKPCDGSGNDAISEWKNFEVDIGDLEIAQLENNGNRANGYLCLNMGGGR
;
A
#
# COMPACT_ATOMS: atom_id res chain seq x y z
N MET A 1 -5.49 24.56 11.35
CA MET A 1 -6.81 24.91 10.78
C MET A 1 -7.42 23.75 9.99
N ALA A 2 -6.74 23.17 9.00
CA ALA A 2 -7.19 21.93 8.36
C ALA A 2 -7.29 20.76 9.37
N GLU A 3 -6.34 20.69 10.30
CA GLU A 3 -6.29 19.72 11.40
C GLU A 3 -7.53 19.70 12.31
N ASP A 4 -8.28 20.80 12.42
CA ASP A 4 -9.50 20.84 13.23
C ASP A 4 -10.57 19.92 12.62
N TYR A 5 -10.68 19.92 11.29
CA TYR A 5 -11.60 19.03 10.57
C TYR A 5 -11.18 17.57 10.70
N VAL A 6 -9.88 17.28 10.63
CA VAL A 6 -9.33 15.93 10.90
C VAL A 6 -9.71 15.47 12.30
N ARG A 7 -9.51 16.33 13.32
CA ARG A 7 -9.84 16.00 14.71
C ARG A 7 -11.33 15.72 14.89
N LEU A 8 -12.20 16.50 14.25
CA LEU A 8 -13.65 16.28 14.28
C LEU A 8 -14.03 14.95 13.62
N ALA A 9 -13.48 14.66 12.44
CA ALA A 9 -13.71 13.40 11.73
C ALA A 9 -13.26 12.20 12.57
N LYS A 10 -12.00 12.20 13.05
CA LYS A 10 -11.45 11.12 13.89
C LYS A 10 -12.24 10.94 15.18
N LYS A 11 -12.72 12.02 15.80
CA LYS A 11 -13.52 11.92 17.03
C LYS A 11 -14.88 11.25 16.79
N GLN A 12 -15.59 11.65 15.74
CA GLN A 12 -16.93 11.14 15.45
C GLN A 12 -16.90 9.71 14.87
N PHE A 13 -15.93 9.41 14.02
CA PHE A 13 -15.84 8.17 13.25
C PHE A 13 -14.69 7.26 13.71
N LYS A 14 -14.31 7.34 15.00
CA LYS A 14 -13.17 6.63 15.60
C LYS A 14 -13.18 5.10 15.44
N LEU A 15 -14.35 4.51 15.19
CA LEU A 15 -14.54 3.06 15.01
C LEU A 15 -14.49 2.64 13.54
N GLU A 16 -14.47 3.60 12.61
CA GLU A 16 -14.52 3.38 11.16
C GLU A 16 -13.26 3.93 10.47
N LEU A 17 -12.55 4.89 11.09
CA LEU A 17 -11.33 5.50 10.56
C LEU A 17 -10.08 5.03 11.28
N GLN A 18 -9.09 4.60 10.49
CA GLN A 18 -7.72 4.40 10.94
C GLN A 18 -7.00 5.73 11.04
N GLU A 19 -7.05 6.52 9.98
CA GLU A 19 -6.41 7.83 9.89
C GLU A 19 -7.17 8.79 8.98
N ALA A 20 -6.91 10.09 9.13
CA ALA A 20 -7.35 11.10 8.17
C ALA A 20 -6.30 12.22 8.11
N LYS A 21 -6.06 12.74 6.90
CA LYS A 21 -5.22 13.91 6.68
C LYS A 21 -6.01 14.97 5.93
N ALA A 22 -5.59 16.22 6.07
CA ALA A 22 -6.22 17.32 5.36
C ALA A 22 -5.21 18.32 4.83
N THR A 23 -5.44 18.77 3.61
CA THR A 23 -4.76 19.92 3.01
C THR A 23 -5.75 21.09 2.90
N ILE A 24 -5.21 22.29 2.76
CA ILE A 24 -6.01 23.49 2.56
C ILE A 24 -5.37 24.35 1.48
N ASP A 25 -6.16 24.65 0.46
CA ASP A 25 -5.69 25.35 -0.73
C ASP A 25 -6.63 26.49 -1.09
N TRP A 26 -6.08 27.64 -1.47
CA TRP A 26 -6.87 28.75 -1.99
C TRP A 26 -7.19 28.50 -3.46
N VAL A 27 -8.47 28.38 -3.80
CA VAL A 27 -8.92 28.12 -5.18
C VAL A 27 -9.51 29.36 -5.86
N GLY A 28 -9.09 30.55 -5.41
CA GLY A 28 -9.45 31.83 -6.03
C GLY A 28 -10.68 32.52 -5.43
N SER A 29 -11.68 31.76 -4.96
CA SER A 29 -12.93 32.32 -4.39
C SER A 29 -13.29 31.78 -3.01
N TYR A 30 -12.69 30.65 -2.63
CA TYR A 30 -12.85 30.04 -1.31
C TYR A 30 -11.61 29.23 -0.97
N TRP A 31 -11.46 28.89 0.31
CA TRP A 31 -10.49 27.91 0.78
C TRP A 31 -11.07 26.52 0.62
N LEU A 32 -10.45 25.66 -0.19
CA LEU A 32 -10.82 24.26 -0.29
C LEU A 32 -10.05 23.48 0.79
N VAL A 33 -10.78 22.85 1.70
CA VAL A 33 -10.26 21.90 2.68
C VAL A 33 -10.50 20.50 2.11
N GLN A 34 -9.46 19.86 1.62
CA GLN A 34 -9.52 18.48 1.17
C GLN A 34 -9.19 17.58 2.36
N ILE A 35 -10.07 16.63 2.67
CA ILE A 35 -9.82 15.60 3.69
C ILE A 35 -9.72 14.25 2.99
N ALA A 36 -8.55 13.64 3.08
CA ALA A 36 -8.34 12.25 2.72
C ALA A 36 -8.59 11.38 3.95
N VAL A 37 -9.41 10.34 3.79
CA VAL A 37 -9.71 9.38 4.85
C VAL A 37 -9.11 8.01 4.54
N ASP A 38 -8.60 7.36 5.57
CA ASP A 38 -8.14 5.97 5.56
C ASP A 38 -9.08 5.15 6.46
N PRO A 39 -10.09 4.47 5.87
CA PRO A 39 -10.99 3.61 6.61
C PRO A 39 -10.28 2.38 7.16
N LEU A 40 -10.73 1.89 8.32
CA LEU A 40 -10.32 0.56 8.80
C LEU A 40 -10.77 -0.52 7.81
N ALA A 41 -10.01 -1.61 7.72
CA ALA A 41 -10.30 -2.75 6.84
C ALA A 41 -11.70 -3.36 7.06
N THR A 42 -12.28 -3.17 8.24
CA THR A 42 -13.64 -3.63 8.58
C THR A 42 -14.75 -2.85 7.89
N VAL A 43 -14.46 -1.67 7.32
CA VAL A 43 -15.45 -0.84 6.63
C VAL A 43 -15.68 -1.36 5.22
N THR A 44 -16.89 -1.84 4.95
CA THR A 44 -17.27 -2.36 3.63
C THR A 44 -17.87 -1.31 2.70
N ASP A 45 -18.54 -0.28 3.25
CA ASP A 45 -19.13 0.84 2.49
C ASP A 45 -18.30 2.12 2.68
N VAL A 46 -17.14 2.17 2.03
CA VAL A 46 -16.27 3.36 2.03
C VAL A 46 -16.96 4.58 1.41
N PRO A 47 -17.67 4.51 0.26
CA PRO A 47 -18.37 5.66 -0.30
C PRO A 47 -19.41 6.24 0.66
N GLY A 48 -20.19 5.39 1.35
CA GLY A 48 -21.15 5.82 2.37
C GLY A 48 -20.47 6.48 3.58
N LEU A 49 -19.34 5.93 4.04
CA LEU A 49 -18.54 6.55 5.10
C LEU A 49 -18.05 7.95 4.70
N VAL A 50 -17.47 8.10 3.50
CA VAL A 50 -16.99 9.38 2.97
C VAL A 50 -18.12 10.42 2.96
N SER A 51 -19.29 10.05 2.44
CA SER A 51 -20.47 10.92 2.40
C SER A 51 -20.93 11.34 3.81
N ARG A 52 -20.98 10.40 4.76
CA ARG A 52 -21.35 10.68 6.16
C ARG A 52 -20.35 11.64 6.82
N ILE A 53 -19.05 11.47 6.57
CA ILE A 53 -18.01 12.36 7.10
C ILE A 53 -18.16 13.76 6.50
N GLU A 54 -18.34 13.86 5.19
CA GLU A 54 -18.53 15.14 4.51
C GLU A 54 -19.75 15.90 5.05
N GLN A 55 -20.90 15.22 5.19
CA GLN A 55 -22.10 15.81 5.80
C GLN A 55 -21.85 16.27 7.24
N HIS A 56 -21.15 15.46 8.03
CA HIS A 56 -20.82 15.81 9.41
C HIS A 56 -19.95 17.07 9.48
N LEU A 57 -18.88 17.13 8.70
CA LEU A 57 -17.92 18.24 8.71
C LEU A 57 -18.50 19.52 8.13
N ASN A 58 -19.42 19.43 7.16
CA ASN A 58 -20.09 20.60 6.59
C ASN A 58 -20.90 21.39 7.65
N ARG A 59 -21.34 20.75 8.74
CA ARG A 59 -22.00 21.46 9.87
C ARG A 59 -21.07 22.36 10.67
N TYR A 60 -19.76 22.10 10.62
CA TYR A 60 -18.72 22.86 11.30
C TYR A 60 -17.88 23.72 10.34
N ARG A 61 -18.28 23.77 9.06
CA ARG A 61 -17.58 24.51 8.00
C ARG A 61 -17.57 26.00 8.30
N ARG A 62 -16.37 26.60 8.25
CA ARG A 62 -16.20 28.04 8.38
C ARG A 62 -16.69 28.78 7.13
N MET A 63 -17.12 30.03 7.30
CA MET A 63 -17.43 30.90 6.16
C MET A 63 -16.21 31.06 5.27
N GLY A 64 -16.42 31.04 3.95
CA GLY A 64 -15.35 31.10 2.96
C GLY A 64 -14.55 29.79 2.77
N HIS A 65 -14.88 28.71 3.49
CA HIS A 65 -14.27 27.39 3.28
C HIS A 65 -15.22 26.47 2.52
N ARG A 66 -14.72 25.52 1.74
CA ARG A 66 -15.46 24.36 1.23
C ARG A 66 -14.77 23.10 1.72
N VAL A 67 -15.54 22.16 2.26
CA VAL A 67 -15.02 20.86 2.68
C VAL A 67 -15.30 19.86 1.56
N ALA A 68 -14.29 19.11 1.17
CA ALA A 68 -14.42 17.96 0.27
C ALA A 68 -13.73 16.77 0.93
N VAL A 69 -14.42 15.64 1.00
CA VAL A 69 -13.89 14.41 1.61
C VAL A 69 -13.74 13.35 0.53
N HIS A 70 -12.62 12.64 0.53
CA HIS A 70 -12.38 11.52 -0.35
C HIS A 70 -11.58 10.43 0.36
N GLN A 71 -11.60 9.21 -0.17
CA GLN A 71 -10.68 8.17 0.29
C GLN A 71 -9.24 8.53 -0.11
N GLY A 72 -8.27 8.15 0.72
CA GLY A 72 -6.85 8.24 0.37
C GLY A 72 -6.54 7.55 -0.96
N PHE A 73 -5.67 8.15 -1.75
CA PHE A 73 -5.29 7.61 -3.05
C PHE A 73 -4.48 6.34 -2.87
N LYS A 74 -4.96 5.21 -3.40
CA LYS A 74 -4.23 3.95 -3.33
C LYS A 74 -3.13 3.94 -4.38
N VAL A 75 -1.89 3.72 -3.95
CA VAL A 75 -0.70 3.65 -4.81
C VAL A 75 -0.30 2.18 -4.96
N PRO A 76 -0.55 1.57 -6.13
CA PRO A 76 -0.18 0.17 -6.35
C PRO A 76 1.34 0.00 -6.39
N ILE A 77 1.83 -1.03 -5.71
CA ILE A 77 3.26 -1.35 -5.59
C ILE A 77 3.60 -2.60 -6.38
N ALA A 78 4.68 -2.53 -7.16
CA ALA A 78 5.33 -3.68 -7.78
C ALA A 78 6.56 -4.07 -6.97
N LEU A 79 6.58 -5.32 -6.50
CA LEU A 79 7.67 -5.87 -5.71
C LEU A 79 8.19 -7.17 -6.32
N GLY A 80 9.48 -7.22 -6.64
CA GLY A 80 10.17 -8.41 -7.12
C GLY A 80 11.27 -8.84 -6.17
N LEU A 81 11.26 -10.11 -5.75
CA LEU A 81 12.23 -10.70 -4.84
C LEU A 81 12.81 -11.98 -5.41
N THR A 82 14.13 -12.12 -5.27
CA THR A 82 14.84 -13.39 -5.41
C THR A 82 15.18 -13.93 -4.02
N ILE A 83 14.77 -15.15 -3.75
CA ILE A 83 14.84 -15.81 -2.45
C ILE A 83 15.71 -17.05 -2.58
N CYS A 84 16.75 -17.15 -1.74
CA CYS A 84 17.50 -18.38 -1.54
C CYS A 84 16.90 -19.14 -0.35
N VAL A 85 16.52 -20.39 -0.57
CA VAL A 85 15.90 -21.26 0.43
C VAL A 85 16.93 -22.20 1.03
N CYS A 86 16.90 -22.37 2.35
CA CYS A 86 17.75 -23.32 3.06
C CYS A 86 17.46 -24.77 2.63
N ASP A 87 18.50 -25.61 2.54
CA ASP A 87 18.43 -27.00 2.06
C ASP A 87 17.46 -27.92 2.83
N GLN A 88 17.05 -27.55 4.05
CA GLN A 88 16.09 -28.31 4.85
C GLN A 88 14.61 -27.95 4.59
N PHE A 89 14.34 -26.97 3.73
CA PHE A 89 12.98 -26.53 3.37
C PHE A 89 12.71 -26.72 1.87
N THR A 90 11.44 -26.83 1.50
CA THR A 90 11.02 -26.84 0.10
C THR A 90 10.78 -25.41 -0.39
N PRO A 91 11.16 -25.08 -1.65
CA PRO A 91 10.86 -23.76 -2.21
C PRO A 91 9.36 -23.42 -2.26
N GLU A 92 8.50 -24.43 -2.39
CA GLU A 92 7.04 -24.24 -2.46
C GLU A 92 6.45 -23.79 -1.12
N ASP A 93 6.86 -24.42 -0.01
CA ASP A 93 6.39 -24.07 1.34
C ASP A 93 6.82 -22.63 1.68
N VAL A 94 8.09 -22.30 1.45
CA VAL A 94 8.62 -20.96 1.72
C VAL A 94 7.96 -19.90 0.84
N ARG A 95 7.63 -20.24 -0.42
CA ARG A 95 6.90 -19.36 -1.32
C ARG A 95 5.50 -19.06 -0.77
N ALA A 96 4.78 -20.06 -0.27
CA ALA A 96 3.47 -19.87 0.34
C ALA A 96 3.54 -18.94 1.55
N ASP A 97 4.50 -19.17 2.45
CA ASP A 97 4.70 -18.32 3.63
C ASP A 97 5.06 -16.87 3.26
N LEU A 98 5.85 -16.65 2.21
CA LEU A 98 6.19 -15.32 1.71
C LEU A 98 4.98 -14.61 1.09
N ILE A 99 4.16 -15.32 0.32
CA ILE A 99 2.91 -14.77 -0.24
C ILE A 99 2.01 -14.30 0.89
N ASP A 100 1.86 -15.12 1.94
CA ASP A 100 1.08 -14.78 3.12
C ASP A 100 1.68 -13.57 3.84
N ARG A 101 3.00 -13.58 4.07
CA ARG A 101 3.68 -12.51 4.79
C ARG A 101 3.60 -11.15 4.09
N PHE A 102 3.62 -11.12 2.76
CA PHE A 102 3.47 -9.91 1.95
C PHE A 102 2.05 -9.68 1.44
N SER A 103 1.05 -10.37 1.98
CA SER A 103 -0.35 -10.16 1.60
C SER A 103 -0.94 -8.90 2.23
N ASN A 104 -2.16 -8.57 1.80
CA ASN A 104 -3.03 -7.54 2.37
C ASN A 104 -4.11 -8.12 3.32
N ARG A 105 -4.00 -9.41 3.70
CA ARG A 105 -5.02 -10.11 4.50
C ARG A 105 -4.57 -10.36 5.93
N ASP A 106 -5.55 -10.64 6.78
CA ASP A 106 -5.29 -11.29 8.06
C ASP A 106 -4.75 -12.70 7.82
N LEU A 107 -3.75 -13.07 8.61
CA LEU A 107 -3.07 -14.35 8.59
C LEU A 107 -3.56 -15.21 9.76
N PRO A 108 -3.35 -16.54 9.69
CA PRO A 108 -3.42 -17.39 10.87
C PRO A 108 -2.59 -16.78 12.03
N ASP A 109 -3.02 -17.02 13.26
CA ASP A 109 -2.39 -16.47 14.48
C ASP A 109 -2.60 -14.97 14.74
N ASN A 110 -3.66 -14.37 14.16
CA ASN A 110 -4.03 -12.96 14.39
C ASN A 110 -2.90 -11.98 13.99
N GLN A 111 -2.03 -12.43 13.08
CA GLN A 111 -1.06 -11.58 12.42
C GLN A 111 -1.67 -10.97 11.17
N GLN A 112 -1.10 -9.86 10.73
CA GLN A 112 -1.52 -9.17 9.52
C GLN A 112 -0.38 -9.21 8.50
N GLY A 113 -0.70 -9.46 7.23
CA GLY A 113 0.25 -9.34 6.13
C GLY A 113 0.89 -7.95 6.09
N PHE A 114 2.06 -7.83 5.47
CA PHE A 114 2.82 -6.59 5.43
C PHE A 114 2.05 -5.44 4.79
N PHE A 115 1.25 -5.74 3.76
CA PHE A 115 0.43 -4.78 3.02
C PHE A 115 -1.01 -4.73 3.51
N HIS A 116 -1.29 -5.21 4.73
CA HIS A 116 -2.62 -5.12 5.31
C HIS A 116 -3.06 -3.65 5.44
N PRO A 117 -4.31 -3.29 5.08
CA PRO A 117 -4.80 -1.91 5.13
C PRO A 117 -4.59 -1.26 6.51
N ASP A 118 -4.85 -2.00 7.59
CA ASP A 118 -4.66 -1.48 8.96
C ASP A 118 -3.19 -1.30 9.39
N ARG A 119 -2.21 -1.70 8.57
CA ARG A 119 -0.77 -1.55 8.84
C ARG A 119 -0.08 -0.48 8.01
N ILE A 120 -0.70 -0.05 6.91
CA ILE A 120 -0.15 0.95 6.00
C ILE A 120 -1.13 2.11 5.94
N THR A 121 -0.64 3.30 6.27
CA THR A 121 -1.44 4.53 6.17
C THR A 121 -0.69 5.63 5.43
N PHE A 122 -1.26 6.83 5.43
CA PHE A 122 -0.82 7.97 4.67
C PHE A 122 0.67 8.31 4.78
N GLY A 123 1.32 8.54 3.64
CA GLY A 123 2.69 9.07 3.56
C GLY A 123 3.76 8.13 4.12
N GLN A 124 3.44 6.85 4.30
CA GLN A 124 4.41 5.87 4.77
C GLN A 124 5.22 5.33 3.60
N SER A 125 6.45 5.85 3.42
CA SER A 125 7.39 5.32 2.45
C SER A 125 7.73 3.84 2.73
N ILE A 126 7.94 3.07 1.65
CA ILE A 126 8.32 1.66 1.73
C ILE A 126 9.81 1.54 1.44
N HIS A 127 10.59 1.26 2.49
CA HIS A 127 12.02 1.00 2.34
C HIS A 127 12.31 -0.46 2.03
N SER A 128 13.23 -0.68 1.10
CA SER A 128 13.83 -1.98 0.76
C SER A 128 14.33 -2.76 1.98
N SER A 129 14.95 -2.09 2.95
CA SER A 129 15.43 -2.70 4.20
C SER A 129 14.32 -3.36 5.01
N ARG A 130 13.13 -2.75 5.05
CA ARG A 130 11.96 -3.28 5.73
C ARG A 130 11.42 -4.51 5.02
N ILE A 131 11.39 -4.50 3.69
CA ILE A 131 11.02 -5.66 2.86
C ILE A 131 11.99 -6.82 3.12
N VAL A 132 13.30 -6.59 3.07
CA VAL A 132 14.31 -7.62 3.35
C VAL A 132 14.13 -8.19 4.75
N THR A 133 13.88 -7.35 5.75
CA THR A 133 13.65 -7.78 7.15
C THR A 133 12.44 -8.69 7.25
N VAL A 134 11.33 -8.32 6.58
CA VAL A 134 10.10 -9.11 6.58
C VAL A 134 10.30 -10.44 5.88
N ALA A 135 10.94 -10.46 4.71
CA ALA A 135 11.24 -11.68 3.98
C ALA A 135 12.17 -12.61 4.77
N ARG A 136 13.24 -12.07 5.38
CA ARG A 136 14.15 -12.85 6.24
C ARG A 136 13.53 -13.36 7.54
N SER A 137 12.39 -12.81 7.96
CA SER A 137 11.64 -13.31 9.11
C SER A 137 10.85 -14.59 8.81
N VAL A 138 10.70 -14.94 7.53
CA VAL A 138 10.06 -16.20 7.12
C VAL A 138 11.02 -17.36 7.33
N THR A 139 10.52 -18.42 7.95
CA THR A 139 11.31 -19.62 8.25
C THR A 139 11.74 -20.29 6.94
N GLY A 140 13.01 -20.68 6.84
CA GLY A 140 13.57 -21.32 5.65
C GLY A 140 14.16 -20.37 4.60
N VAL A 141 14.03 -19.05 4.78
CA VAL A 141 14.72 -18.06 3.96
C VAL A 141 16.19 -17.93 4.40
N GLN A 142 17.11 -18.24 3.49
CA GLN A 142 18.56 -18.11 3.70
C GLN A 142 19.05 -16.71 3.32
N ASP A 143 18.64 -16.24 2.13
CA ASP A 143 19.01 -14.92 1.63
C ASP A 143 17.89 -14.32 0.77
N VAL A 144 17.89 -12.99 0.68
CA VAL A 144 16.88 -12.21 -0.03
C VAL A 144 17.56 -11.11 -0.81
N LYS A 145 17.26 -11.07 -2.10
CA LYS A 145 17.65 -9.99 -2.99
C LYS A 145 16.39 -9.31 -3.53
N ILE A 146 16.37 -7.98 -3.47
CA ILE A 146 15.33 -7.19 -4.14
C ILE A 146 15.73 -7.03 -5.60
N ASP A 147 14.85 -7.46 -6.49
CA ASP A 147 15.02 -7.32 -7.94
C ASP A 147 14.46 -5.98 -8.40
N PHE A 148 13.27 -5.60 -7.91
CA PHE A 148 12.67 -4.29 -8.14
C PHE A 148 11.69 -3.92 -7.02
N LEU A 149 11.54 -2.62 -6.79
CA LEU A 149 10.56 -2.03 -5.88
C LEU A 149 10.16 -0.65 -6.43
N HIS A 150 8.92 -0.49 -6.90
CA HIS A 150 8.46 0.77 -7.49
C HIS A 150 6.95 0.96 -7.43
N ARG A 151 6.50 2.20 -7.66
CA ARG A 151 5.08 2.55 -7.83
C ARG A 151 4.61 2.20 -9.23
N CYS A 152 3.38 1.74 -9.35
CA CYS A 152 2.75 1.34 -10.61
C CYS A 152 1.81 2.38 -11.22
N ASP A 153 1.61 3.52 -10.56
CA ASP A 153 0.81 4.64 -11.04
C ASP A 153 1.60 5.61 -11.94
N ALA A 154 2.92 5.69 -11.74
CA ALA A 154 3.82 6.55 -12.52
C ALA A 154 4.54 5.84 -13.68
N ASN A 155 4.59 4.51 -13.70
CA ASN A 155 5.34 3.70 -14.67
C ASN A 155 4.47 2.50 -15.10
N PRO A 156 4.58 1.95 -16.33
CA PRO A 156 3.55 1.13 -16.93
C PRO A 156 3.53 -0.30 -16.37
N CYS A 157 3.10 -0.51 -15.12
CA CYS A 157 2.67 -1.83 -14.66
C CYS A 157 1.31 -2.22 -15.27
N ASN A 158 0.57 -1.24 -15.77
CA ASN A 158 -0.75 -1.41 -16.39
C ASN A 158 -0.69 -1.69 -17.90
N THR A 159 0.49 -1.75 -18.52
CA THR A 159 0.60 -2.18 -19.93
C THR A 159 0.59 -3.70 -20.04
N ASN A 160 0.04 -4.20 -21.14
CA ASN A 160 0.03 -5.63 -21.45
C ASN A 160 1.44 -6.25 -21.45
N GLU A 161 2.49 -5.44 -21.69
CA GLU A 161 3.89 -5.87 -21.66
C GLU A 161 4.41 -6.09 -20.23
N ALA A 162 4.16 -5.16 -19.31
CA ALA A 162 4.54 -5.35 -17.91
C ALA A 162 3.67 -6.39 -17.21
N GLN A 163 2.46 -6.67 -17.72
CA GLN A 163 1.60 -7.75 -17.22
C GLN A 163 1.98 -9.14 -17.72
N SER A 164 2.58 -9.24 -18.91
CA SER A 164 3.04 -10.50 -19.50
C SER A 164 4.48 -10.86 -19.09
N LYS A 165 5.25 -9.91 -18.54
CA LYS A 165 6.61 -10.17 -18.08
C LYS A 165 6.63 -11.25 -16.98
N PRO A 166 7.43 -12.31 -17.18
CA PRO A 166 7.60 -13.37 -16.20
C PRO A 166 8.38 -12.86 -14.99
N CYS A 167 8.01 -13.35 -13.82
CA CYS A 167 8.64 -12.94 -12.57
C CYS A 167 10.09 -13.41 -12.45
N ASP A 168 10.51 -14.40 -13.24
CA ASP A 168 11.82 -15.10 -13.24
C ASP A 168 13.03 -14.27 -13.68
N GLY A 169 12.83 -12.99 -13.99
CA GLY A 169 13.86 -12.13 -14.53
C GLY A 169 14.26 -12.49 -15.97
N SER A 170 13.54 -13.39 -16.66
CA SER A 170 13.74 -13.67 -18.07
C SER A 170 13.10 -12.56 -18.91
N GLY A 171 13.92 -11.56 -19.20
CA GLY A 171 13.58 -10.44 -20.07
C GLY A 171 14.86 -9.67 -20.35
N ASN A 172 15.19 -9.50 -21.64
CA ASN A 172 16.44 -8.88 -22.06
C ASN A 172 16.47 -7.36 -21.86
N ASP A 173 15.40 -6.80 -21.30
CA ASP A 173 15.37 -5.40 -20.90
C ASP A 173 16.09 -5.31 -19.57
N ALA A 174 17.28 -4.74 -19.61
CA ALA A 174 17.99 -4.33 -18.43
C ALA A 174 17.07 -3.44 -17.58
N ILE A 175 16.42 -4.05 -16.58
CA ILE A 175 15.89 -3.31 -15.44
C ILE A 175 17.05 -2.98 -14.48
N SER A 176 18.23 -2.69 -15.03
CA SER A 176 19.46 -2.42 -14.29
C SER A 176 19.41 -1.11 -13.51
N GLU A 177 18.38 -0.30 -13.73
CA GLU A 177 18.19 1.01 -13.08
C GLU A 177 17.06 1.06 -12.04
N TRP A 178 16.24 0.01 -11.86
CA TRP A 178 15.13 0.08 -10.89
C TRP A 178 15.53 -0.37 -9.48
N LYS A 179 16.73 0.02 -9.04
CA LYS A 179 17.15 -0.07 -7.64
C LYS A 179 16.71 1.17 -6.90
N ASN A 180 15.40 1.33 -6.72
CA ASN A 180 14.91 2.26 -5.73
C ASN A 180 15.00 1.59 -4.36
N PHE A 181 15.84 2.14 -3.49
CA PHE A 181 15.95 1.69 -2.11
C PHE A 181 14.70 2.04 -1.29
N GLU A 182 13.84 2.90 -1.82
CA GLU A 182 12.64 3.42 -1.18
C GLU A 182 11.58 3.77 -2.23
N VAL A 183 10.32 3.56 -1.87
CA VAL A 183 9.16 4.07 -2.59
C VAL A 183 8.54 5.17 -1.77
N ASP A 184 8.62 6.40 -2.29
CA ASP A 184 7.95 7.53 -1.67
C ASP A 184 6.44 7.46 -1.90
N ILE A 185 5.72 7.57 -0.79
CA ILE A 185 4.26 7.65 -0.76
C ILE A 185 3.90 9.07 -0.33
N GLY A 186 3.11 9.75 -1.14
CA GLY A 186 2.69 11.12 -0.90
C GLY A 186 1.78 11.26 0.31
N ASP A 187 1.58 12.50 0.74
CA ASP A 187 0.91 12.78 2.00
C ASP A 187 -0.54 12.30 2.07
N LEU A 188 -1.26 12.27 0.94
CA LEU A 188 -2.65 11.78 0.84
C LEU A 188 -2.74 10.42 0.15
N GLU A 189 -1.61 9.73 0.03
CA GLU A 189 -1.48 8.45 -0.65
C GLU A 189 -1.23 7.32 0.35
N ILE A 190 -1.68 6.11 -0.01
CA ILE A 190 -1.55 4.90 0.80
C ILE A 190 -1.08 3.77 -0.12
N ALA A 191 0.04 3.14 0.21
CA ALA A 191 0.56 2.04 -0.60
C ALA A 191 -0.38 0.81 -0.57
N GLN A 192 -0.47 0.11 -1.70
CA GLN A 192 -1.33 -1.06 -1.88
C GLN A 192 -0.60 -2.16 -2.65
N LEU A 193 -0.72 -3.39 -2.17
CA LEU A 193 -0.32 -4.60 -2.91
C LEU A 193 -1.31 -5.72 -2.55
N GLU A 194 -2.13 -6.12 -3.51
CA GLU A 194 -3.17 -7.15 -3.28
C GLU A 194 -2.80 -8.54 -3.79
N ASN A 195 -1.92 -8.63 -4.78
CA ASN A 195 -1.48 -9.89 -5.38
C ASN A 195 -2.63 -10.85 -5.79
N ASN A 196 -3.77 -10.31 -6.24
CA ASN A 196 -4.99 -11.07 -6.58
C ASN A 196 -5.11 -11.38 -8.08
N GLY A 197 -3.99 -11.38 -8.81
CA GLY A 197 -3.95 -11.54 -10.27
C GLY A 197 -4.23 -10.25 -11.06
N ASN A 198 -4.84 -9.23 -10.44
CA ASN A 198 -4.95 -7.91 -11.05
C ASN A 198 -3.74 -7.05 -10.69
N ARG A 199 -2.76 -6.96 -11.60
CA ARG A 199 -1.53 -6.18 -11.39
C ARG A 199 -1.77 -4.68 -11.21
N ALA A 200 -2.95 -4.15 -11.58
CA ALA A 200 -3.31 -2.75 -11.34
C ALA A 200 -3.42 -2.41 -9.84
N ASN A 201 -3.64 -3.42 -8.98
CA ASN A 201 -3.71 -3.25 -7.52
C ASN A 201 -2.37 -3.60 -6.83
N GLY A 202 -1.28 -3.63 -7.59
CA GLY A 202 0.04 -4.05 -7.13
C GLY A 202 0.22 -5.57 -7.14
N TYR A 203 1.47 -6.01 -7.31
CA TYR A 203 1.81 -7.42 -7.45
C TYR A 203 3.14 -7.78 -6.81
N LEU A 204 3.24 -9.05 -6.41
CA LEU A 204 4.44 -9.65 -5.85
C LEU A 204 4.98 -10.70 -6.82
N CYS A 205 6.25 -10.56 -7.19
CA CYS A 205 7.01 -11.54 -7.95
C CYS A 205 8.04 -12.21 -7.04
N LEU A 206 8.03 -13.54 -6.99
CA LEU A 206 8.97 -14.35 -6.20
C LEU A 206 9.74 -15.31 -7.11
N ASN A 207 11.06 -15.20 -7.08
CA ASN A 207 12.00 -16.14 -7.70
C ASN A 207 12.65 -16.96 -6.62
N MET A 208 12.42 -18.27 -6.65
CA MET A 208 12.92 -19.18 -5.63
C MET A 208 14.13 -19.93 -6.18
N GLY A 209 15.25 -19.88 -5.44
CA GLY A 209 16.45 -20.67 -5.70
C GLY A 209 16.86 -21.47 -4.47
N GLY A 210 17.67 -22.52 -4.69
CA GLY A 210 18.09 -23.44 -3.61
C GLY A 210 16.96 -24.38 -3.17
N GLY A 211 17.03 -24.84 -1.91
CA GLY A 211 16.12 -25.84 -1.35
C GLY A 211 16.51 -27.29 -1.66
N ARG A 212 15.73 -28.23 -1.11
CA ARG A 212 15.92 -29.69 -1.25
C ARG A 212 15.41 -30.26 -2.56
#